data_AF-A0A8H7Q598-F1
#
_entry.id   AF-A0A8H7Q598-F1
#
_cell.length_a   1.000
_cell.length_b   1.000
_cell.length_c   1.000
_cell.angle_alpha   90.00
_cell.angle_beta   90.00
_cell.angle_gamma   90.00
#
_symmetry.space_group_name_H-M   'P 1'
#
loop_
_entity.id
_entity.type
_entity.pdbx_description
1 polymer ?
#
loop_
_entity_poly.entity_id
_entity_poly.type
_entity_poly.pdbx_seq_one_letter_code
_entity_poly.pdbx_strand_id
1 'polypeptide(L)'
;MTFLLSFIYFLTPQVSQDLVTESPDSTHLMSNARFDCHACEKPNVTEPKLAWEACLDRGETPRYYLSVVIVTRSDDYANEQRHRLQNMIDSTYILATRTRTKMELLIVEWNPAIGRQRIQDIYRFRRSEYLVYRIISVPKKIHDSRPNIGNLLLHDFEGKNVGIRFARGEFVLCTNQDNIWSWNMHNAVISRSFKPSMFYAQYQDRHDIHDEKLPKTLIRLPSFPNDEKIFNACPLNAYGYGQFKMPEPEPVTLENFIRIGQHAGDFMLADRETWRIPRGFREVGGTAWLDMELLMTATWTFGIPVTFTWNTLSCHQDHQNVWENHPESQYDNTKVDLSRMQDQAEKYVNERGKWALYDVDIWDMGLECSVFRGGVGIL
;
A
#
# COMPACT_ATOMS: atom_id res chain seq x y z
N MET A 1 6.96 -52.06 -50.95
CA MET A 1 6.91 -51.31 -49.67
C MET A 1 8.29 -51.40 -49.03
N THR A 2 8.67 -50.36 -48.30
CA THR A 2 9.82 -50.27 -47.37
C THR A 2 11.07 -49.51 -47.87
N PHE A 3 11.03 -48.20 -47.63
CA PHE A 3 12.04 -47.25 -47.13
C PHE A 3 13.51 -47.30 -47.62
N LEU A 4 13.88 -46.27 -48.40
CA LEU A 4 15.25 -45.71 -48.45
C LEU A 4 15.43 -44.70 -47.31
N LEU A 5 16.55 -44.83 -46.58
CA LEU A 5 17.08 -43.84 -45.64
C LEU A 5 17.74 -42.69 -46.41
N SER A 6 17.25 -41.46 -46.23
CA SER A 6 17.95 -40.23 -46.63
C SER A 6 18.43 -39.52 -45.38
N PHE A 7 19.76 -39.38 -45.26
CA PHE A 7 20.41 -38.48 -44.32
C PHE A 7 20.16 -37.03 -44.74
N ILE A 8 19.57 -36.23 -43.86
CA ILE A 8 19.51 -34.77 -44.01
C ILE A 8 20.50 -34.17 -43.00
N TYR A 9 21.57 -33.58 -43.53
CA TYR A 9 22.44 -32.67 -42.80
C TYR A 9 21.66 -31.38 -42.50
N PHE A 10 21.41 -31.08 -41.23
CA PHE A 10 20.95 -29.76 -40.80
C PHE A 10 22.17 -28.89 -40.50
N LEU A 11 22.34 -27.84 -41.32
CA LEU A 11 23.21 -26.70 -41.05
C LEU A 11 22.65 -25.94 -39.83
N THR A 12 23.42 -25.88 -38.75
CA THR A 12 23.16 -24.99 -37.61
C THR A 12 23.60 -23.57 -37.96
N PRO A 13 22.79 -22.53 -37.74
CA PRO A 13 23.28 -21.16 -37.78
C PRO A 13 24.07 -20.88 -36.50
N GLN A 14 25.33 -20.52 -36.71
CA GLN A 14 26.26 -20.06 -35.69
C GLN A 14 25.82 -18.65 -35.28
N VAL A 15 25.07 -18.53 -34.17
CA VAL A 15 24.74 -17.25 -33.56
C VAL A 15 25.95 -16.78 -32.76
N SER A 16 26.41 -15.57 -33.08
CA SER A 16 27.50 -14.86 -32.42
C SER A 16 27.33 -14.85 -30.90
N GLN A 17 28.20 -15.56 -30.21
CA GLN A 17 28.52 -15.31 -28.81
C GLN A 17 29.25 -13.97 -28.76
N ASP A 18 28.56 -12.91 -28.38
CA ASP A 18 29.09 -11.77 -27.62
C ASP A 18 27.91 -10.82 -27.31
N LEU A 19 27.83 -10.36 -26.06
CA LEU A 19 26.79 -9.47 -25.46
C LEU A 19 25.56 -10.12 -24.82
N VAL A 20 25.70 -11.02 -23.84
CA VAL A 20 24.73 -11.12 -22.72
C VAL A 20 25.43 -11.63 -21.45
N THR A 21 26.02 -10.73 -20.66
CA THR A 21 26.31 -10.99 -19.24
C THR A 21 26.15 -9.73 -18.43
N GLU A 22 24.93 -9.17 -18.37
CA GLU A 22 24.48 -8.39 -17.23
C GLU A 22 23.08 -8.86 -16.84
N SER A 23 22.90 -9.07 -15.53
CA SER A 23 21.72 -9.63 -14.87
C SER A 23 20.40 -8.91 -15.25
N PRO A 24 19.24 -9.60 -15.32
CA PRO A 24 17.93 -9.00 -15.62
C PRO A 24 17.35 -8.10 -14.50
N ASP A 25 18.12 -7.71 -13.50
CA ASP A 25 17.64 -7.05 -12.28
C ASP A 25 17.96 -5.53 -12.22
N SER A 26 18.40 -4.89 -13.32
CA SER A 26 18.82 -3.47 -13.34
C SER A 26 17.79 -2.48 -13.92
N THR A 27 16.66 -2.93 -14.48
CA THR A 27 15.67 -2.01 -15.10
C THR A 27 15.06 -1.00 -14.13
N HIS A 28 14.88 -1.36 -12.86
CA HIS A 28 14.44 -0.44 -11.81
C HIS A 28 15.49 0.63 -11.41
N LEU A 29 16.75 0.46 -11.82
CA LEU A 29 17.80 1.48 -11.70
C LEU A 29 17.75 2.51 -12.84
N MET A 30 16.86 2.35 -13.81
CA MET A 30 16.63 3.35 -14.86
C MET A 30 15.62 4.43 -14.46
N SER A 31 15.03 4.35 -13.26
CA SER A 31 14.20 5.42 -12.70
C SER A 31 15.05 6.67 -12.44
N ASN A 32 14.56 7.84 -12.88
CA ASN A 32 15.15 9.18 -12.66
C ASN A 32 15.31 9.60 -11.19
N ALA A 33 14.98 8.73 -10.23
CA ALA A 33 15.17 9.03 -8.83
C ALA A 33 16.64 9.34 -8.56
N ARG A 34 16.87 10.44 -7.84
CA ARG A 34 18.19 10.90 -7.42
C ARG A 34 18.93 9.75 -6.75
N PHE A 35 19.83 9.11 -7.50
CA PHE A 35 20.82 8.20 -6.96
C PHE A 35 21.75 9.05 -6.10
N ASP A 36 21.50 9.01 -4.79
CA ASP A 36 22.10 9.92 -3.81
C ASP A 36 23.52 9.46 -3.41
N CYS A 37 24.35 9.25 -4.41
CA CYS A 37 25.79 9.22 -4.29
C CYS A 37 26.32 10.31 -5.20
N HIS A 38 26.99 11.31 -4.61
CA HIS A 38 27.70 12.36 -5.33
C HIS A 38 28.69 11.82 -6.38
N ALA A 39 29.12 10.55 -6.23
CA ALA A 39 30.06 9.87 -7.10
C ALA A 39 29.44 8.74 -7.95
N CYS A 40 28.12 8.51 -7.90
CA CYS A 40 27.51 7.54 -8.81
C CYS A 40 27.27 8.17 -10.17
N GLU A 41 27.60 7.43 -11.22
CA GLU A 41 27.21 7.78 -12.57
C GLU A 41 25.68 7.88 -12.62
N LYS A 42 25.17 9.06 -12.96
CA LYS A 42 23.76 9.22 -13.28
C LYS A 42 23.51 8.42 -14.54
N PRO A 43 22.55 7.48 -14.56
CA PRO A 43 22.15 6.88 -15.82
C PRO A 43 21.73 8.01 -16.75
N ASN A 44 22.34 8.08 -17.92
CA ASN A 44 22.01 9.08 -18.92
C ASN A 44 20.65 8.67 -19.51
N VAL A 45 19.56 9.19 -18.95
CA VAL A 45 18.20 8.80 -19.38
C VAL A 45 17.89 9.51 -20.68
N THR A 46 18.18 8.85 -21.79
CA THR A 46 17.83 9.30 -23.13
C THR A 46 16.32 9.19 -23.41
N GLU A 47 15.58 8.42 -22.59
CA GLU A 47 14.15 8.11 -22.80
C GLU A 47 13.34 8.29 -21.50
N PRO A 48 12.81 9.49 -21.21
CA PRO A 48 12.08 9.78 -19.97
C PRO A 48 10.85 8.88 -19.74
N LYS A 49 10.18 8.48 -20.83
CA LYS A 49 9.02 7.58 -20.77
C LYS A 49 9.41 6.18 -20.30
N LEU A 50 10.51 5.61 -20.80
CA LEU A 50 11.00 4.32 -20.34
C LEU A 50 11.35 4.33 -18.85
N ALA A 51 12.01 5.40 -18.37
CA ALA A 51 12.34 5.54 -16.95
C ALA A 51 11.08 5.60 -16.06
N TRP A 52 10.04 6.28 -16.54
CA TRP A 52 8.74 6.35 -15.88
C TRP A 52 8.01 4.99 -15.90
N GLU A 53 7.99 4.29 -17.04
CA GLU A 53 7.43 2.93 -17.16
C GLU A 53 8.13 1.98 -16.20
N ALA A 54 9.46 2.01 -16.13
CA ALA A 54 10.25 1.20 -15.21
C ALA A 54 10.00 1.55 -13.73
N CYS A 55 9.66 2.79 -13.40
CA CYS A 55 9.30 3.19 -12.05
C CYS A 55 7.94 2.63 -11.62
N LEU A 56 6.96 2.66 -12.53
CA LEU A 56 5.61 2.14 -12.30
C LEU A 56 5.53 0.63 -12.44
N ASP A 57 6.48 -0.02 -13.11
CA ASP A 57 6.45 -1.47 -13.31
C ASP A 57 6.31 -2.20 -11.97
N ARG A 58 5.27 -3.03 -11.88
CA ARG A 58 4.99 -3.89 -10.72
C ARG A 58 5.84 -5.17 -10.73
N GLY A 59 6.38 -5.54 -11.88
CA GLY A 59 7.06 -6.82 -12.13
C GLY A 59 6.09 -8.01 -12.17
N GLU A 60 6.43 -9.03 -12.97
CA GLU A 60 5.68 -10.29 -13.06
C GLU A 60 5.73 -11.06 -11.74
N THR A 61 6.93 -11.16 -11.14
CA THR A 61 7.15 -11.78 -9.82
C THR A 61 7.33 -10.72 -8.74
N PRO A 62 6.92 -10.99 -7.49
CA PRO A 62 7.14 -10.06 -6.39
C PRO A 62 8.63 -9.85 -6.11
N ARG A 63 9.03 -8.59 -5.91
CA ARG A 63 10.40 -8.18 -5.59
C ARG A 63 10.63 -8.03 -4.08
N TYR A 64 9.57 -7.66 -3.37
CA TYR A 64 9.57 -7.43 -1.93
C TYR A 64 8.61 -8.40 -1.25
N TYR A 65 8.82 -8.67 0.03
CA TYR A 65 7.84 -9.44 0.79
C TYR A 65 6.56 -8.62 1.02
N LEU A 66 6.73 -7.33 1.36
CA LEU A 66 5.64 -6.44 1.72
C LEU A 66 5.75 -5.11 0.98
N SER A 67 4.65 -4.69 0.37
CA SER A 67 4.39 -3.31 -0.02
C SER A 67 3.47 -2.67 1.00
N VAL A 68 3.96 -1.71 1.77
CA VAL A 68 3.13 -0.84 2.60
C VAL A 68 2.65 0.31 1.73
N VAL A 69 1.34 0.40 1.52
CA VAL A 69 0.68 1.41 0.71
C VAL A 69 -0.01 2.41 1.64
N ILE A 70 0.41 3.67 1.53
CA ILE A 70 -0.31 4.80 2.14
C ILE A 70 -0.68 5.83 1.09
N VAL A 71 -1.74 6.58 1.36
CA VAL A 71 -2.16 7.72 0.55
C VAL A 71 -2.08 8.96 1.41
N THR A 72 -1.55 10.02 0.84
CA THR A 72 -1.37 11.28 1.56
C THR A 72 -1.26 12.44 0.59
N ARG A 73 -1.30 13.64 1.15
CA ARG A 73 -0.89 14.90 0.52
C ARG A 73 -0.39 15.80 1.65
N SER A 74 0.50 16.73 1.33
CA SER A 74 1.01 17.67 2.32
C SER A 74 -0.03 18.76 2.60
N ASP A 75 -0.99 18.49 3.48
CA ASP A 75 -2.02 19.47 3.83
C ASP A 75 -2.38 19.63 5.31
N ASP A 76 -1.56 19.05 6.18
CA ASP A 76 -1.75 19.03 7.63
C ASP A 76 -3.02 18.27 8.06
N TYR A 77 -3.32 17.19 7.35
CA TYR A 77 -4.40 16.26 7.68
C TYR A 77 -4.48 15.95 9.18
N ALA A 78 -5.66 16.16 9.76
CA ALA A 78 -5.97 15.92 11.17
C ALA A 78 -5.09 16.65 12.18
N ASN A 79 -4.53 17.81 11.81
CA ASN A 79 -3.60 18.65 12.57
C ASN A 79 -2.30 17.92 12.93
N GLU A 80 -1.15 18.58 12.84
CA GLU A 80 0.15 17.98 13.17
C GLU A 80 0.51 16.73 12.34
N GLN A 81 -0.01 16.62 11.11
CA GLN A 81 0.24 15.49 10.19
C GLN A 81 1.72 15.16 10.06
N ARG A 82 2.56 16.22 10.04
CA ARG A 82 3.99 16.13 9.77
C ARG A 82 4.70 15.17 10.70
N HIS A 83 4.41 15.18 12.00
CA HIS A 83 5.11 14.27 12.90
C HIS A 83 4.54 12.85 12.82
N ARG A 84 3.21 12.71 12.69
CA ARG A 84 2.58 11.38 12.60
C ARG A 84 3.03 10.62 11.37
N LEU A 85 3.07 11.26 10.19
CA LEU A 85 3.56 10.64 8.97
C LEU A 85 5.08 10.38 9.04
N GLN A 86 5.88 11.27 9.64
CA GLN A 86 7.30 10.98 9.87
C GLN A 86 7.49 9.75 10.78
N ASN A 87 6.67 9.60 11.82
CA ASN A 87 6.70 8.45 12.73
C ASN A 87 6.31 7.15 11.99
N MET A 88 5.32 7.18 11.09
CA MET A 88 4.97 6.02 10.26
C MET A 88 6.11 5.62 9.31
N ILE A 89 6.73 6.61 8.64
CA ILE A 89 7.90 6.37 7.75
C ILE A 89 9.05 5.74 8.54
N ASP A 90 9.37 6.29 9.71
CA ASP A 90 10.43 5.78 10.58
C ASP A 90 10.06 4.42 11.20
N SER A 91 8.78 4.18 11.54
CA SER A 91 8.29 2.87 12.00
C SER A 91 8.47 1.81 10.91
N THR A 92 8.14 2.11 9.66
CA THR A 92 8.34 1.20 8.52
C THR A 92 9.82 0.90 8.27
N TYR A 93 10.69 1.91 8.41
CA TYR A 93 12.13 1.71 8.38
C TYR A 93 12.60 0.73 9.47
N ILE A 94 12.10 0.90 10.70
CA ILE A 94 12.44 0.04 11.85
C ILE A 94 11.94 -1.39 11.60
N LEU A 95 10.71 -1.55 11.09
CA LEU A 95 10.14 -2.84 10.71
C LEU A 95 11.05 -3.58 9.73
N ALA A 96 11.36 -2.96 8.58
CA ALA A 96 12.19 -3.57 7.55
C ALA A 96 13.60 -3.91 8.07
N THR A 97 14.23 -2.99 8.80
CA THR A 97 15.62 -3.14 9.28
C THR A 97 15.75 -4.20 10.38
N ARG A 98 14.84 -4.22 11.36
CA ARG A 98 14.89 -5.18 12.47
C ARG A 98 14.51 -6.59 12.05
N THR A 99 13.60 -6.72 11.08
CA THR A 99 13.21 -8.02 10.52
C THR A 99 14.12 -8.48 9.38
N ARG A 100 15.06 -7.62 8.94
CA ARG A 100 15.94 -7.84 7.77
C ARG A 100 15.17 -8.34 6.55
N THR A 101 13.98 -7.80 6.34
CA THR A 101 13.07 -8.24 5.28
C THR A 101 12.96 -7.15 4.24
N LYS A 102 13.14 -7.50 2.97
CA LYS A 102 13.01 -6.55 1.85
C LYS A 102 11.55 -6.11 1.69
N MET A 103 11.31 -4.82 1.82
CA MET A 103 10.01 -4.16 1.77
C MET A 103 10.05 -2.92 0.88
N GLU A 104 8.88 -2.47 0.45
CA GLU A 104 8.70 -1.10 -0.04
C GLU A 104 7.68 -0.33 0.80
N LEU A 105 7.94 0.95 1.00
CA LEU A 105 6.94 1.94 1.39
C LEU A 105 6.52 2.69 0.12
N LEU A 106 5.32 2.39 -0.36
CA LEU A 106 4.70 3.01 -1.51
C LEU A 106 3.74 4.11 -1.06
N ILE A 107 4.13 5.35 -1.29
CA ILE A 107 3.36 6.54 -0.96
C ILE A 107 2.65 7.02 -2.22
N VAL A 108 1.33 7.08 -2.19
CA VAL A 108 0.54 7.71 -3.24
C VAL A 108 0.25 9.14 -2.80
N GLU A 109 0.96 10.08 -3.41
CA GLU A 109 0.77 11.51 -3.15
C GLU A 109 -0.36 12.03 -4.05
N TRP A 110 -1.58 12.10 -3.51
CA TRP A 110 -2.77 12.37 -4.31
C TRP A 110 -3.16 13.84 -4.32
N ASN A 111 -3.35 14.39 -5.51
CA ASN A 111 -3.70 15.79 -5.75
C ASN A 111 -2.82 16.77 -4.94
N PRO A 112 -1.47 16.73 -5.08
CA PRO A 112 -0.56 17.54 -4.26
C PRO A 112 -0.98 19.02 -4.21
N ALA A 113 -0.94 19.63 -3.02
CA ALA A 113 -1.38 21.00 -2.82
C ALA A 113 -0.50 22.00 -3.58
N ILE A 114 -1.11 22.88 -4.38
CA ILE A 114 -0.41 23.93 -5.13
C ILE A 114 0.32 24.84 -4.14
N GLY A 115 1.60 25.12 -4.42
CA GLY A 115 2.43 26.01 -3.59
C GLY A 115 2.94 25.39 -2.28
N ARG A 116 2.67 24.11 -2.02
CA ARG A 116 3.27 23.36 -0.91
C ARG A 116 4.39 22.45 -1.42
N GLN A 117 5.34 22.17 -0.53
CA GLN A 117 6.41 21.22 -0.81
C GLN A 117 5.83 19.81 -1.02
N ARG A 118 6.53 18.99 -1.79
CA ARG A 118 6.12 17.60 -2.05
C ARG A 118 6.47 16.72 -0.86
N ILE A 119 5.79 15.58 -0.72
CA ILE A 119 6.10 14.59 0.33
C ILE A 119 7.57 14.20 0.31
N GLN A 120 8.16 14.04 -0.88
CA GLN A 120 9.58 13.69 -1.02
C GLN A 120 10.53 14.69 -0.36
N ASP A 121 10.15 15.98 -0.33
CA ASP A 121 11.01 17.08 0.14
C ASP A 121 10.77 17.44 1.62
N ILE A 122 9.61 17.09 2.18
CA ILE A 122 9.22 17.47 3.55
C ILE A 122 9.71 16.47 4.60
N TYR A 123 9.74 15.18 4.22
CA TYR A 123 9.97 14.08 5.14
C TYR A 123 11.38 13.50 5.01
N ARG A 124 11.89 12.97 6.12
CA ARG A 124 13.19 12.31 6.15
C ARG A 124 13.02 10.83 5.82
N PHE A 125 13.72 10.39 4.78
CA PHE A 125 13.76 9.01 4.34
C PHE A 125 15.14 8.39 4.62
N ARG A 126 15.22 7.55 5.65
CA ARG A 126 16.48 6.96 6.10
C ARG A 126 16.97 5.88 5.14
N ARG A 127 18.27 5.87 4.86
CA ARG A 127 18.86 4.87 3.97
C ARG A 127 18.77 3.45 4.55
N SER A 128 18.30 2.49 3.75
CA SER A 128 18.20 1.08 4.14
C SER A 128 18.55 0.12 3.00
N GLU A 129 19.08 -1.05 3.34
CA GLU A 129 19.20 -2.19 2.41
C GLU A 129 17.90 -3.00 2.31
N TYR A 130 17.02 -2.84 3.29
CA TYR A 130 15.79 -3.62 3.45
C TYR A 130 14.54 -2.83 3.08
N LEU A 131 14.62 -1.51 2.95
CA LEU A 131 13.48 -0.66 2.61
C LEU A 131 13.77 0.21 1.38
N VAL A 132 12.85 0.16 0.42
CA VAL A 132 12.80 1.09 -0.70
C VAL A 132 11.59 2.00 -0.54
N TYR A 133 11.76 3.27 -0.83
CA TYR A 133 10.66 4.24 -0.88
C TYR A 133 10.27 4.45 -2.32
N ARG A 134 8.97 4.49 -2.59
CA ARG A 134 8.44 4.83 -3.89
C ARG A 134 7.29 5.81 -3.72
N ILE A 135 7.31 6.89 -4.47
CA ILE A 135 6.27 7.91 -4.45
C ILE A 135 5.63 7.93 -5.83
N ILE A 136 4.30 7.76 -5.88
CA ILE A 136 3.50 7.96 -7.08
C ILE A 136 2.66 9.22 -6.85
N SER A 137 2.95 10.29 -7.57
CA SER A 137 2.20 11.54 -7.43
C SER A 137 1.09 11.60 -8.47
N VAL A 138 -0.16 11.60 -8.00
CA VAL A 138 -1.37 11.69 -8.82
C VAL A 138 -1.74 13.17 -8.98
N PRO A 139 -1.61 13.76 -10.17
CA PRO A 139 -1.83 15.19 -10.35
C PRO A 139 -3.31 15.56 -10.26
N LYS A 140 -3.56 16.85 -10.03
CA LYS A 140 -4.91 17.44 -10.04
C LYS A 140 -5.72 17.08 -11.29
N LYS A 141 -5.08 16.99 -12.47
CA LYS A 141 -5.72 16.57 -13.73
C LYS A 141 -6.39 15.19 -13.62
N ILE A 142 -5.77 14.23 -12.93
CA ILE A 142 -6.37 12.91 -12.69
C ILE A 142 -7.50 13.03 -11.66
N HIS A 143 -7.25 13.70 -10.55
CA HIS A 143 -8.27 13.92 -9.51
C HIS A 143 -9.56 14.54 -10.07
N ASP A 144 -9.44 15.57 -10.90
CA ASP A 144 -10.57 16.27 -11.53
C ASP A 144 -11.33 15.41 -12.55
N SER A 145 -10.72 14.33 -13.03
CA SER A 145 -11.36 13.38 -13.95
C SER A 145 -12.15 12.28 -13.23
N ARG A 146 -12.01 12.16 -11.91
CA ARG A 146 -12.70 11.17 -11.10
C ARG A 146 -14.00 11.75 -10.52
N PRO A 147 -15.00 10.91 -10.21
CA PRO A 147 -16.09 11.34 -9.34
C PRO A 147 -15.53 11.95 -8.04
N ASN A 148 -16.17 12.99 -7.52
CA ASN A 148 -15.77 13.61 -6.27
C ASN A 148 -17.00 13.99 -5.46
N ILE A 149 -17.52 13.03 -4.71
CA ILE A 149 -18.63 13.25 -3.78
C ILE A 149 -18.05 13.95 -2.56
N GLY A 150 -18.64 15.09 -2.18
CA GLY A 150 -18.18 15.88 -1.05
C GLY A 150 -17.01 16.82 -1.31
N ASN A 151 -16.60 17.00 -2.57
CA ASN A 151 -15.54 17.95 -2.96
C ASN A 151 -14.25 17.73 -2.16
N LEU A 152 -13.90 16.47 -1.92
CA LEU A 152 -12.75 16.08 -1.14
C LEU A 152 -11.48 16.36 -1.92
N LEU A 153 -10.46 16.83 -1.21
CA LEU A 153 -9.15 17.10 -1.79
C LEU A 153 -8.30 15.82 -1.93
N LEU A 154 -8.62 14.79 -1.14
CA LEU A 154 -7.94 13.51 -1.09
C LEU A 154 -8.94 12.39 -1.38
N HIS A 155 -8.66 11.59 -2.40
CA HIS A 155 -9.42 10.38 -2.71
C HIS A 155 -8.64 9.17 -2.17
N ASP A 156 -8.82 8.90 -0.87
CA ASP A 156 -8.01 7.89 -0.15
C ASP A 156 -8.12 6.50 -0.78
N PHE A 157 -9.33 6.05 -1.09
CA PHE A 157 -9.57 4.71 -1.63
C PHE A 157 -9.09 4.54 -3.07
N GLU A 158 -9.31 5.54 -3.92
CA GLU A 158 -8.77 5.60 -5.28
C GLU A 158 -7.23 5.65 -5.26
N GLY A 159 -6.65 6.40 -4.33
CA GLY A 159 -5.21 6.41 -4.09
C GLY A 159 -4.69 5.03 -3.65
N LYS A 160 -5.39 4.34 -2.75
CA LYS A 160 -5.03 2.98 -2.32
C LYS A 160 -5.06 2.00 -3.50
N ASN A 161 -6.05 2.13 -4.40
CA ASN A 161 -6.10 1.36 -5.65
C ASN A 161 -4.91 1.62 -6.58
N VAL A 162 -4.48 2.87 -6.74
CA VAL A 162 -3.24 3.21 -7.47
C VAL A 162 -2.05 2.50 -6.85
N GLY A 163 -1.93 2.53 -5.52
CA GLY A 163 -0.88 1.82 -4.80
C GLY A 163 -0.93 0.31 -5.01
N ILE A 164 -2.10 -0.31 -4.89
CA ILE A 164 -2.34 -1.75 -5.15
C ILE A 164 -1.91 -2.13 -6.57
N ARG A 165 -2.28 -1.33 -7.57
CA ARG A 165 -1.93 -1.59 -8.97
C ARG A 165 -0.42 -1.70 -9.17
N PHE A 166 0.32 -0.74 -8.62
CA PHE A 166 1.75 -0.62 -8.88
C PHE A 166 2.65 -1.31 -7.85
N ALA A 167 2.09 -1.82 -6.75
CA ALA A 167 2.83 -2.52 -5.70
C ALA A 167 3.70 -3.70 -6.20
N ARG A 168 4.93 -3.77 -5.68
CA ARG A 168 5.94 -4.79 -6.03
C ARG A 168 6.09 -5.90 -4.98
N GLY A 169 5.37 -5.80 -3.88
CA GLY A 169 5.34 -6.77 -2.80
C GLY A 169 4.57 -8.03 -3.16
N GLU A 170 4.95 -9.15 -2.55
CA GLU A 170 4.15 -10.38 -2.52
C GLU A 170 2.82 -10.12 -1.80
N PHE A 171 2.92 -9.47 -0.64
CA PHE A 171 1.80 -8.96 0.13
C PHE A 171 1.70 -7.45 -0.01
N VAL A 172 0.48 -6.94 -0.11
CA VAL A 172 0.18 -5.51 -0.19
C VAL A 172 -0.70 -5.16 1.00
N LEU A 173 -0.20 -4.24 1.83
CA LEU A 173 -0.88 -3.70 3.00
C LEU A 173 -1.33 -2.28 2.69
N CYS A 174 -2.64 -2.05 2.65
CA CYS A 174 -3.21 -0.71 2.67
C CYS A 174 -3.44 -0.31 4.14
N THR A 175 -2.96 0.88 4.50
CA THR A 175 -3.04 1.42 5.86
C THR A 175 -3.18 2.94 5.82
N ASN A 176 -3.56 3.55 6.94
CA ASN A 176 -3.53 4.99 7.13
C ASN A 176 -2.11 5.52 7.45
N GLN A 177 -1.90 6.80 7.17
CA GLN A 177 -0.59 7.46 7.23
C GLN A 177 -0.04 7.69 8.66
N ASP A 178 -0.82 7.38 9.67
CA ASP A 178 -0.59 7.62 11.10
C ASP A 178 -0.50 6.33 11.92
N ASN A 179 -0.42 5.16 11.28
CA ASN A 179 -0.23 3.88 11.96
C ASN A 179 1.23 3.57 12.30
N ILE A 180 1.44 2.89 13.42
CA ILE A 180 2.76 2.45 13.92
C ILE A 180 2.75 0.94 14.14
N TRP A 181 3.79 0.26 13.69
CA TRP A 181 3.87 -1.20 13.73
C TRP A 181 4.05 -1.74 15.15
N SER A 182 3.25 -2.75 15.48
CA SER A 182 3.34 -3.48 16.75
C SER A 182 4.46 -4.51 16.75
N TRP A 183 4.80 -5.03 17.93
CA TRP A 183 5.66 -6.21 18.04
C TRP A 183 5.06 -7.45 17.37
N ASN A 184 3.73 -7.60 17.36
CA ASN A 184 3.05 -8.64 16.61
C ASN A 184 3.33 -8.54 15.10
N MET A 185 3.36 -7.35 14.51
CA MET A 185 3.69 -7.17 13.09
C MET A 185 5.12 -7.56 12.76
N HIS A 186 6.07 -7.17 13.63
CA HIS A 186 7.45 -7.64 13.50
C HIS A 186 7.51 -9.18 13.51
N ASN A 187 6.83 -9.81 14.46
CA ASN A 187 6.78 -11.27 14.55
C ASN A 187 6.07 -11.89 13.34
N ALA A 188 4.96 -11.32 12.85
CA ALA A 188 4.23 -11.82 11.68
C ALA A 188 5.10 -11.83 10.42
N VAL A 189 5.90 -10.76 10.22
CA VAL A 189 6.86 -10.67 9.13
C VAL A 189 7.96 -11.73 9.26
N ILE A 190 8.58 -11.85 10.44
CA ILE A 190 9.65 -12.82 10.68
C ILE A 190 9.16 -14.26 10.48
N SER A 191 7.95 -14.55 10.96
CA SER A 191 7.36 -15.89 10.92
C SER A 191 6.73 -16.23 9.57
N ARG A 192 6.73 -15.30 8.58
CA ARG A 192 6.05 -15.45 7.29
C ARG A 192 4.59 -15.88 7.45
N SER A 193 3.86 -15.16 8.31
CA SER A 193 2.52 -15.57 8.76
C SER A 193 1.41 -15.35 7.74
N PHE A 194 1.66 -14.58 6.68
CA PHE A 194 0.67 -14.29 5.65
C PHE A 194 0.68 -15.37 4.56
N LYS A 195 -0.48 -15.64 4.00
CA LYS A 195 -0.76 -16.65 2.98
C LYS A 195 -1.56 -16.00 1.84
N PRO A 196 -1.39 -16.46 0.60
CA PRO A 196 -2.18 -15.97 -0.51
C PRO A 196 -3.65 -16.40 -0.41
N SER A 197 -4.49 -15.82 -1.27
CA SER A 197 -5.91 -16.12 -1.44
C SER A 197 -6.78 -15.79 -0.22
N MET A 198 -6.43 -14.75 0.54
CA MET A 198 -7.26 -14.24 1.64
C MET A 198 -6.96 -12.77 1.95
N PHE A 199 -7.92 -12.13 2.60
CA PHE A 199 -7.75 -10.82 3.22
C PHE A 199 -7.48 -10.95 4.71
N TYR A 200 -6.72 -9.98 5.23
CA TYR A 200 -6.38 -9.85 6.64
C TYR A 200 -6.85 -8.49 7.15
N ALA A 201 -7.57 -8.52 8.26
CA ALA A 201 -7.97 -7.36 9.04
C ALA A 201 -7.58 -7.57 10.52
N GLN A 202 -7.62 -6.50 11.31
CA GLN A 202 -7.26 -6.53 12.72
C GLN A 202 -8.30 -5.85 13.60
N TYR A 203 -8.25 -6.13 14.89
CA TYR A 203 -8.88 -5.30 15.91
C TYR A 203 -8.16 -3.96 16.07
N GLN A 204 -8.96 -2.91 16.21
CA GLN A 204 -8.55 -1.54 16.53
C GLN A 204 -9.60 -0.96 17.49
N ASP A 205 -9.16 -0.23 18.52
CA ASP A 205 -10.03 0.53 19.41
C ASP A 205 -10.59 1.74 18.66
N ARG A 206 -11.75 2.25 19.10
CA ARG A 206 -12.39 3.39 18.44
C ARG A 206 -11.52 4.65 18.55
N HIS A 207 -11.47 5.42 17.46
CA HIS A 207 -10.61 6.60 17.33
C HIS A 207 -11.20 7.86 17.98
N ASP A 208 -12.47 7.83 18.41
CA ASP A 208 -13.16 8.95 19.06
C ASP A 208 -12.86 9.05 20.57
N ILE A 209 -11.87 8.30 21.06
CA ILE A 209 -11.47 8.26 22.46
C ILE A 209 -10.14 9.00 22.63
N HIS A 210 -10.20 10.23 23.16
CA HIS A 210 -9.04 11.12 23.33
C HIS A 210 -8.64 11.34 24.80
N ASP A 211 -8.94 10.38 25.67
CA ASP A 211 -8.72 10.48 27.12
C ASP A 211 -7.24 10.66 27.52
N GLU A 212 -7.00 11.05 28.78
CA GLU A 212 -5.65 11.08 29.36
C GLU A 212 -4.98 9.70 29.23
N LYS A 213 -5.76 8.63 29.48
CA LYS A 213 -5.35 7.25 29.30
C LYS A 213 -5.99 6.67 28.05
N LEU A 214 -5.18 6.49 27.01
CA LEU A 214 -5.65 5.93 25.75
C LEU A 214 -5.95 4.41 25.85
N PRO A 215 -6.90 3.91 25.05
CA PRO A 215 -7.06 2.49 24.73
C PRO A 215 -5.77 1.84 24.20
N LYS A 216 -5.71 0.51 24.21
CA LYS A 216 -4.46 -0.24 23.98
C LYS A 216 -3.89 -0.08 22.58
N THR A 217 -4.75 0.14 21.59
CA THR A 217 -4.36 0.26 20.18
C THR A 217 -4.26 1.71 19.71
N LEU A 218 -4.45 2.68 20.62
CA LEU A 218 -4.20 4.09 20.38
C LEU A 218 -2.92 4.54 21.10
N ILE A 219 -2.11 5.36 20.44
CA ILE A 219 -0.80 5.78 20.95
C ILE A 219 -0.56 7.27 20.75
N ARG A 220 0.26 7.86 21.60
CA ARG A 220 0.80 9.23 21.41
C ARG A 220 2.30 9.16 21.26
N LEU A 221 2.79 9.58 20.10
CA LEU A 221 4.21 9.77 19.86
C LEU A 221 4.52 11.25 19.72
N PRO A 222 5.58 11.76 20.36
CA PRO A 222 6.00 13.13 20.16
C PRO A 222 6.54 13.32 18.73
N SER A 223 6.86 14.56 18.39
CA SER A 223 7.71 14.85 17.24
C SER A 223 9.13 14.32 17.45
N PHE A 224 9.73 13.75 16.40
CA PHE A 224 11.10 13.22 16.36
C PHE A 224 11.46 12.24 17.51
N PRO A 225 10.66 11.19 17.77
CA PRO A 225 11.02 10.15 18.72
C PRO A 225 12.24 9.35 18.21
N ASN A 226 13.02 8.80 19.13
CA ASN A 226 14.10 7.88 18.77
C ASN A 226 13.54 6.49 18.39
N ASP A 227 14.39 5.66 17.76
CA ASP A 227 13.98 4.34 17.26
C ASP A 227 13.41 3.42 18.35
N GLU A 228 13.94 3.50 19.57
CA GLU A 228 13.45 2.72 20.70
C GLU A 228 12.04 3.14 21.10
N LYS A 229 11.78 4.44 21.16
CA LYS A 229 10.46 4.99 21.48
C LYS A 229 9.43 4.66 20.41
N ILE A 230 9.79 4.70 19.13
CA ILE A 230 8.89 4.28 18.03
C ILE A 230 8.59 2.79 18.14
N PHE A 231 9.62 1.95 18.30
CA PHE A 231 9.45 0.50 18.37
C PHE A 231 8.64 0.05 19.58
N ASN A 232 8.78 0.75 20.71
CA ASN A 232 8.06 0.43 21.95
C ASN A 232 6.70 1.17 22.05
N ALA A 233 6.32 1.95 21.03
CA ALA A 233 5.06 2.72 21.07
C ALA A 233 3.83 1.80 21.04
N CYS A 234 3.89 0.71 20.28
CA CYS A 234 2.83 -0.28 20.15
C CYS A 234 3.33 -1.66 20.65
N PRO A 235 3.54 -1.85 21.97
CA PRO A 235 4.20 -3.03 22.53
C PRO A 235 3.28 -4.26 22.60
N LEU A 236 2.31 -4.36 21.69
CA LEU A 236 1.37 -5.47 21.62
C LEU A 236 2.10 -6.70 21.10
N ASN A 237 2.30 -7.67 21.99
CA ASN A 237 2.90 -8.95 21.66
C ASN A 237 2.17 -10.09 22.37
N ALA A 238 1.61 -10.98 21.57
CA ALA A 238 0.99 -12.20 22.06
C ALA A 238 1.89 -13.44 21.89
N TYR A 239 3.07 -13.31 21.27
CA TYR A 239 3.88 -14.45 20.82
C TYR A 239 5.36 -14.32 21.17
N GLY A 240 6.06 -15.45 21.22
CA GLY A 240 7.52 -15.46 21.19
C GLY A 240 8.05 -14.90 19.86
N TYR A 241 9.31 -14.46 19.86
CA TYR A 241 9.98 -13.97 18.65
C TYR A 241 9.91 -15.01 17.52
N GLY A 242 9.36 -14.64 16.36
CA GLY A 242 9.21 -15.54 15.21
C GLY A 242 8.20 -16.67 15.39
N GLN A 243 7.26 -16.55 16.34
CA GLN A 243 6.23 -17.57 16.61
C GLN A 243 4.81 -17.07 16.34
N PHE A 244 4.67 -15.91 15.69
CA PHE A 244 3.34 -15.38 15.39
C PHE A 244 2.61 -16.31 14.42
N LYS A 245 1.31 -16.50 14.67
CA LYS A 245 0.43 -17.25 13.78
C LYS A 245 -0.82 -16.42 13.54
N MET A 246 -1.15 -16.18 12.28
CA MET A 246 -2.46 -15.65 11.93
C MET A 246 -3.54 -16.66 12.40
N PRO A 247 -4.68 -16.17 12.93
CA PRO A 247 -5.85 -17.01 13.12
C PRO A 247 -6.29 -17.66 11.81
N GLU A 248 -7.06 -18.74 11.90
CA GLU A 248 -7.74 -19.27 10.72
C GLU A 248 -8.84 -18.29 10.26
N PRO A 249 -9.16 -18.25 8.95
CA PRO A 249 -10.25 -17.42 8.46
C PRO A 249 -11.57 -17.75 9.14
N GLU A 250 -12.39 -16.73 9.41
CA GLU A 250 -13.73 -16.91 9.99
C GLU A 250 -14.82 -16.50 8.99
N PRO A 251 -16.00 -17.16 9.01
CA PRO A 251 -17.13 -16.74 8.19
C PRO A 251 -17.56 -15.32 8.52
N VAL A 252 -17.71 -14.50 7.48
CA VAL A 252 -18.24 -13.14 7.59
C VAL A 252 -19.76 -13.18 7.45
N THR A 253 -20.47 -12.63 8.43
CA THR A 253 -21.93 -12.65 8.56
C THR A 253 -22.46 -11.26 8.92
N LEU A 254 -23.77 -11.05 8.78
CA LEU A 254 -24.42 -9.82 9.24
C LEU A 254 -24.28 -9.57 10.76
N GLU A 255 -23.93 -10.59 11.55
CA GLU A 255 -23.73 -10.46 13.00
C GLU A 255 -22.32 -9.98 13.38
N ASN A 256 -21.31 -10.24 12.54
CA ASN A 256 -19.91 -9.97 12.87
C ASN A 256 -19.18 -9.02 11.90
N PHE A 257 -19.80 -8.61 10.79
CA PHE A 257 -19.13 -7.79 9.77
C PHE A 257 -18.60 -6.46 10.31
N ILE A 258 -19.33 -5.80 11.22
CA ILE A 258 -18.91 -4.54 11.84
C ILE A 258 -17.61 -4.74 12.60
N ARG A 259 -17.53 -5.77 13.45
CA ARG A 259 -16.32 -6.11 14.21
C ARG A 259 -15.12 -6.32 13.28
N ILE A 260 -15.34 -6.96 12.14
CA ILE A 260 -14.27 -7.30 11.17
C ILE A 260 -13.85 -6.06 10.36
N GLY A 261 -14.80 -5.21 9.98
CA GLY A 261 -14.61 -4.17 8.96
C GLY A 261 -14.50 -2.73 9.45
N GLN A 262 -15.02 -2.38 10.63
CA GLN A 262 -15.21 -0.97 11.04
C GLN A 262 -13.91 -0.13 11.13
N HIS A 263 -12.76 -0.78 11.20
CA HIS A 263 -11.43 -0.13 11.23
C HIS A 263 -10.45 -0.78 10.25
N ALA A 264 -10.95 -1.44 9.21
CA ALA A 264 -10.10 -2.11 8.23
C ALA A 264 -9.21 -1.11 7.44
N GLY A 265 -9.54 0.18 7.44
CA GLY A 265 -8.70 1.25 6.91
C GLY A 265 -7.32 1.37 7.57
N ASP A 266 -7.19 0.99 8.85
CA ASP A 266 -5.88 0.98 9.52
C ASP A 266 -5.03 -0.22 9.16
N PHE A 267 -5.64 -1.36 8.85
CA PHE A 267 -4.90 -2.54 8.43
C PHE A 267 -5.76 -3.42 7.53
N MET A 268 -5.46 -3.40 6.24
CA MET A 268 -5.98 -4.36 5.28
C MET A 268 -4.85 -4.91 4.43
N LEU A 269 -4.61 -6.22 4.55
CA LEU A 269 -3.54 -6.91 3.83
C LEU A 269 -4.11 -8.05 3.00
N ALA A 270 -3.57 -8.24 1.81
CA ALA A 270 -3.80 -9.41 0.96
C ALA A 270 -2.58 -9.63 0.07
N ASP A 271 -2.43 -10.82 -0.52
CA ASP A 271 -1.44 -10.99 -1.59
C ASP A 271 -1.81 -10.15 -2.83
N ARG A 272 -0.78 -9.82 -3.61
CA ARG A 272 -0.88 -8.91 -4.76
C ARG A 272 -1.87 -9.34 -5.85
N GLU A 273 -2.19 -10.63 -5.96
CA GLU A 273 -3.16 -11.13 -6.94
C GLU A 273 -4.56 -11.17 -6.35
N THR A 274 -4.71 -11.49 -5.05
CA THR A 274 -6.00 -11.45 -4.35
C THR A 274 -6.68 -10.09 -4.45
N TRP A 275 -5.94 -8.99 -4.31
CA TRP A 275 -6.49 -7.63 -4.47
C TRP A 275 -7.17 -7.37 -5.82
N ARG A 276 -6.76 -8.08 -6.88
CA ARG A 276 -7.26 -7.87 -8.24
C ARG A 276 -8.59 -8.55 -8.49
N ILE A 277 -8.93 -9.57 -7.70
CA ILE A 277 -10.19 -10.32 -7.82
C ILE A 277 -11.39 -9.41 -7.54
N PRO A 278 -11.48 -8.71 -6.38
CA PRO A 278 -12.55 -7.75 -6.14
C PRO A 278 -12.31 -6.38 -6.81
N ARG A 279 -11.19 -6.20 -7.53
CA ARG A 279 -10.85 -4.94 -8.23
C ARG A 279 -10.70 -3.74 -7.28
N GLY A 280 -10.05 -3.97 -6.13
CA GLY A 280 -9.76 -2.94 -5.13
C GLY A 280 -11.00 -2.30 -4.52
N PHE A 281 -10.81 -1.16 -3.86
CA PHE A 281 -11.88 -0.37 -3.27
C PHE A 281 -12.77 0.24 -4.36
N ARG A 282 -14.07 0.37 -4.14
CA ARG A 282 -14.96 0.97 -5.15
C ARG A 282 -14.65 2.45 -5.38
N GLU A 283 -14.45 2.87 -6.62
CA GLU A 283 -14.04 4.24 -6.99
C GLU A 283 -15.26 5.12 -7.25
N VAL A 284 -15.88 5.59 -6.17
CA VAL A 284 -17.08 6.46 -6.23
C VAL A 284 -16.85 7.90 -5.81
N GLY A 285 -15.59 8.29 -5.58
CA GLY A 285 -15.22 9.67 -5.34
C GLY A 285 -15.27 10.04 -3.87
N GLY A 286 -14.41 9.44 -3.06
CA GLY A 286 -14.20 9.85 -1.66
C GLY A 286 -15.37 9.54 -0.71
N THR A 287 -16.07 8.43 -0.92
CA THR A 287 -17.08 7.91 0.02
C THR A 287 -16.39 7.21 1.19
N ALA A 288 -16.94 7.34 2.40
CA ALA A 288 -16.44 6.63 3.59
C ALA A 288 -16.84 5.13 3.57
N TRP A 289 -16.27 4.33 4.47
CA TRP A 289 -16.63 2.91 4.70
C TRP A 289 -16.37 1.93 3.52
N LEU A 290 -15.59 2.35 2.53
CA LEU A 290 -15.23 1.50 1.39
C LEU A 290 -14.29 0.35 1.77
N ASP A 291 -13.59 0.45 2.90
CA ASP A 291 -12.80 -0.61 3.51
C ASP A 291 -13.66 -1.78 4.00
N MET A 292 -14.71 -1.50 4.77
CA MET A 292 -15.68 -2.51 5.17
C MET A 292 -16.40 -3.09 3.95
N GLU A 293 -16.85 -2.24 3.01
CA GLU A 293 -17.48 -2.69 1.76
C GLU A 293 -16.57 -3.66 0.99
N LEU A 294 -15.28 -3.37 0.88
CA LEU A 294 -14.35 -4.22 0.15
C LEU A 294 -14.23 -5.60 0.79
N LEU A 295 -14.12 -5.69 2.12
CA LEU A 295 -14.06 -6.99 2.80
C LEU A 295 -15.34 -7.80 2.55
N MET A 296 -16.51 -7.14 2.60
CA MET A 296 -17.79 -7.79 2.29
C MET A 296 -17.84 -8.23 0.82
N THR A 297 -17.28 -7.43 -0.08
CA THR A 297 -17.22 -7.73 -1.51
C THR A 297 -16.36 -8.96 -1.77
N ALA A 298 -15.16 -8.96 -1.19
CA ALA A 298 -14.23 -10.07 -1.30
C ALA A 298 -14.87 -11.38 -0.83
N THR A 299 -15.51 -11.38 0.35
CA THR A 299 -16.06 -12.60 0.94
C THR A 299 -17.39 -13.05 0.32
N TRP A 300 -18.39 -12.17 0.24
CA TRP A 300 -19.74 -12.57 -0.20
C TRP A 300 -19.87 -12.68 -1.72
N THR A 301 -19.15 -11.85 -2.49
CA THR A 301 -19.22 -11.90 -3.96
C THR A 301 -18.20 -12.86 -4.57
N PHE A 302 -17.00 -12.94 -4.01
CA PHE A 302 -15.89 -13.70 -4.61
C PHE A 302 -15.45 -14.92 -3.78
N GLY A 303 -16.06 -15.16 -2.62
CA GLY A 303 -15.72 -16.30 -1.78
C GLY A 303 -14.30 -16.23 -1.19
N ILE A 304 -13.69 -15.04 -1.15
CA ILE A 304 -12.35 -14.86 -0.61
C ILE A 304 -12.44 -14.88 0.93
N PRO A 305 -11.70 -15.77 1.60
CA PRO A 305 -11.67 -15.80 3.06
C PRO A 305 -11.14 -14.50 3.66
N VAL A 306 -11.70 -14.12 4.81
CA VAL A 306 -11.21 -13.01 5.63
C VAL A 306 -10.71 -13.56 6.95
N THR A 307 -9.49 -13.19 7.31
CA THR A 307 -8.88 -13.50 8.59
C THR A 307 -8.86 -12.24 9.44
N PHE A 308 -9.45 -12.30 10.62
CA PHE A 308 -9.46 -11.22 11.60
C PHE A 308 -8.61 -11.60 12.81
N THR A 309 -7.77 -10.68 13.29
CA THR A 309 -6.93 -10.91 14.46
C THR A 309 -7.20 -9.90 15.58
N TRP A 310 -7.40 -10.41 16.79
CA TRP A 310 -7.37 -9.62 18.03
C TRP A 310 -5.94 -9.25 18.46
N ASN A 311 -4.96 -9.98 17.93
CA ASN A 311 -3.55 -9.65 18.11
C ASN A 311 -3.19 -8.59 17.06
N THR A 312 -3.55 -7.35 17.37
CA THR A 312 -3.35 -6.15 16.57
C THR A 312 -1.91 -6.05 16.04
N LEU A 313 -1.77 -5.71 14.76
CA LEU A 313 -0.52 -5.61 14.01
C LEU A 313 -0.04 -4.14 13.91
N SER A 314 -0.93 -3.16 13.99
CA SER A 314 -0.57 -1.73 14.08
C SER A 314 -1.40 -0.97 15.11
N CYS A 315 -0.83 0.05 15.74
CA CYS A 315 -1.56 1.00 16.57
C CYS A 315 -1.73 2.33 15.82
N HIS A 316 -2.84 3.02 16.08
CA HIS A 316 -3.18 4.30 15.48
C HIS A 316 -2.65 5.45 16.36
N GLN A 317 -2.01 6.46 15.75
CA GLN A 317 -1.59 7.65 16.49
C GLN A 317 -2.79 8.55 16.76
N ASP A 318 -3.05 8.81 18.04
CA ASP A 318 -4.16 9.65 18.52
C ASP A 318 -4.13 11.04 17.87
N HIS A 319 -5.27 11.44 17.33
CA HIS A 319 -5.51 12.77 16.78
C HIS A 319 -7.02 13.06 16.81
N GLN A 320 -7.41 14.33 16.87
CA GLN A 320 -8.82 14.68 16.73
C GLN A 320 -9.36 14.20 15.39
N ASN A 321 -10.51 13.54 15.41
CA ASN A 321 -11.11 13.00 14.20
C ASN A 321 -11.60 14.16 13.30
N VAL A 322 -11.08 14.23 12.08
CA VAL A 322 -11.46 15.28 11.11
C VAL A 322 -12.96 15.19 10.78
N TRP A 323 -13.51 13.98 10.79
CA TRP A 323 -14.90 13.71 10.44
C TRP A 323 -15.89 14.10 11.54
N GLU A 324 -15.45 14.21 12.80
CA GLU A 324 -16.29 14.70 13.91
C GLU A 324 -16.58 16.19 13.79
N ASN A 325 -15.66 16.94 13.18
CA ASN A 325 -15.80 18.38 12.97
C ASN A 325 -16.48 18.74 11.64
N HIS A 326 -16.70 17.76 10.75
CA HIS A 326 -17.30 17.94 9.43
C HIS A 326 -18.32 16.82 9.10
N PRO A 327 -19.39 16.63 9.89
CA PRO A 327 -20.38 15.57 9.64
C PRO A 327 -21.04 15.66 8.25
N GLU A 328 -21.13 16.85 7.67
CA GLU A 328 -21.61 17.10 6.30
C GLU A 328 -20.70 16.52 5.20
N SER A 329 -19.45 16.19 5.54
CA SER A 329 -18.48 15.53 4.65
C SER A 329 -18.52 14.01 4.75
N GLN A 330 -19.29 13.45 5.70
CA GLN A 330 -19.56 12.02 5.77
C GLN A 330 -20.62 11.65 4.73
N TYR A 331 -20.20 11.54 3.47
CA TYR A 331 -21.01 10.85 2.48
C TYR A 331 -20.88 9.36 2.76
N ASP A 332 -21.74 8.90 3.66
CA ASP A 332 -21.83 7.51 4.06
C ASP A 332 -22.39 6.67 2.92
N ASN A 333 -21.93 5.44 2.86
CA ASN A 333 -22.25 4.43 1.89
C ASN A 333 -23.65 3.82 2.11
N THR A 334 -24.61 4.66 2.46
CA THR A 334 -25.99 4.32 2.84
C THR A 334 -26.80 3.61 1.75
N LYS A 335 -26.30 3.61 0.51
CA LYS A 335 -26.93 2.95 -0.63
C LYS A 335 -26.53 1.48 -0.78
N VAL A 336 -25.58 0.99 0.03
CA VAL A 336 -25.18 -0.42 0.02
C VAL A 336 -26.12 -1.26 0.88
N ASP A 337 -26.81 -2.19 0.23
CA ASP A 337 -27.62 -3.20 0.92
C ASP A 337 -26.78 -4.45 1.20
N LEU A 338 -26.29 -4.55 2.44
CA LEU A 338 -25.45 -5.67 2.88
C LEU A 338 -26.17 -7.02 2.84
N SER A 339 -27.49 -7.06 3.05
CA SER A 339 -28.24 -8.32 3.02
C SER A 339 -28.31 -8.84 1.58
N ARG A 340 -28.63 -7.95 0.64
CA ARG A 340 -28.66 -8.30 -0.79
C ARG A 340 -27.27 -8.63 -1.34
N MET A 341 -26.23 -8.02 -0.78
CA MET A 341 -24.85 -8.35 -1.09
C MET A 341 -24.46 -9.75 -0.58
N GLN A 342 -24.87 -10.11 0.64
CA GLN A 342 -24.66 -11.44 1.22
C GLN A 342 -25.38 -12.53 0.42
N ASP A 343 -26.62 -12.26 0.01
CA ASP A 343 -27.43 -13.16 -0.83
C ASP A 343 -27.02 -13.14 -2.32
N GLN A 344 -25.95 -12.42 -2.67
CA GLN A 344 -25.42 -12.25 -4.03
C GLN A 344 -26.42 -11.66 -5.05
N ALA A 345 -27.49 -11.03 -4.57
CA ALA A 345 -28.49 -10.34 -5.38
C ALA A 345 -27.96 -8.99 -5.92
N GLU A 346 -26.99 -8.37 -5.24
CA GLU A 346 -26.31 -7.15 -5.67
C GLU A 346 -24.79 -7.29 -5.51
N LYS A 347 -24.04 -6.57 -6.35
CA LYS A 347 -22.58 -6.58 -6.35
C LYS A 347 -22.05 -5.15 -6.46
N TYR A 348 -21.23 -4.76 -5.50
CA TYR A 348 -20.62 -3.44 -5.43
C TYR A 348 -19.15 -3.56 -5.83
N VAL A 349 -18.89 -3.55 -7.13
CA VAL A 349 -17.54 -3.81 -7.67
C VAL A 349 -17.27 -2.88 -8.84
N ASN A 350 -16.06 -2.31 -8.90
CA ASN A 350 -15.62 -1.50 -10.05
C ASN A 350 -15.77 -2.25 -11.36
N GLU A 351 -15.95 -1.56 -12.49
CA GLU A 351 -16.01 -2.22 -13.80
C GLU A 351 -14.64 -2.81 -14.20
N ARG A 352 -14.65 -3.83 -15.06
CA ARG A 352 -13.40 -4.47 -15.52
C ARG A 352 -12.65 -3.46 -16.39
N GLY A 353 -11.39 -3.20 -16.05
CA GLY A 353 -10.57 -2.21 -16.74
C GLY A 353 -10.88 -0.75 -16.38
N LYS A 354 -11.79 -0.49 -15.43
CA LYS A 354 -12.11 0.86 -14.92
C LYS A 354 -11.95 0.95 -13.40
N TRP A 355 -10.74 0.68 -12.95
CA TRP A 355 -10.30 0.89 -11.57
C TRP A 355 -8.80 1.16 -11.58
N ALA A 356 -8.24 1.71 -10.51
CA ALA A 356 -6.82 2.01 -10.36
C ALA A 356 -6.22 2.74 -11.57
N LEU A 357 -7.00 3.61 -12.23
CA LEU A 357 -6.62 4.37 -13.43
C LEU A 357 -6.34 3.49 -14.68
N TYR A 358 -6.92 2.29 -14.78
CA TYR A 358 -6.80 1.46 -15.99
C TYR A 358 -7.54 2.06 -17.21
N ASP A 359 -8.48 2.97 -16.98
CA ASP A 359 -9.36 3.58 -17.97
C ASP A 359 -8.81 4.88 -18.58
N VAL A 360 -7.61 5.32 -18.16
CA VAL A 360 -7.01 6.58 -18.63
C VAL A 360 -5.55 6.42 -19.04
N ASP A 361 -5.10 7.31 -19.93
CA ASP A 361 -3.68 7.45 -20.26
C ASP A 361 -2.97 8.22 -19.13
N ILE A 362 -2.44 7.46 -18.17
CA ILE A 362 -1.75 8.01 -17.00
C ILE A 362 -0.46 8.77 -17.35
N TRP A 363 0.17 8.51 -18.50
CA TRP A 363 1.34 9.27 -18.95
C TRP A 363 0.92 10.66 -19.41
N ASP A 364 -0.06 10.73 -20.33
CA ASP A 364 -0.59 12.00 -20.85
C ASP A 364 -1.35 12.81 -19.79
N MET A 365 -1.85 12.12 -18.76
CA MET A 365 -2.45 12.77 -17.60
C MET A 365 -1.42 13.25 -16.55
N GLY A 366 -0.13 12.95 -16.73
CA GLY A 366 0.96 13.47 -15.91
C GLY A 366 1.15 12.76 -14.58
N LEU A 367 0.81 11.47 -14.49
CA LEU A 367 1.15 10.66 -13.32
C LEU A 367 2.67 10.61 -13.18
N GLU A 368 3.20 10.93 -12.00
CA GLU A 368 4.64 10.92 -11.76
C GLU A 368 5.02 9.73 -10.87
N CYS A 369 6.26 9.26 -10.98
CA CYS A 369 6.80 8.20 -10.14
C CYS A 369 8.27 8.46 -9.80
N SER A 370 8.63 8.29 -8.52
CA SER A 370 10.02 8.31 -8.05
C SER A 370 10.28 7.11 -7.12
N VAL A 371 11.44 6.45 -7.25
CA VAL A 371 11.83 5.32 -6.40
C VAL A 371 13.26 5.44 -5.89
N PHE A 372 13.46 5.43 -4.57
CA PHE A 372 14.76 5.71 -3.95
C PHE A 372 14.96 4.88 -2.67
N ARG A 373 16.22 4.73 -2.23
CA ARG A 373 16.55 3.91 -1.03
C ARG A 373 16.78 4.72 0.24
N GLY A 374 16.30 5.97 0.26
CA GLY A 374 16.60 6.94 1.30
C GLY A 374 17.98 7.60 1.11
N GLY A 375 18.23 8.66 1.87
CA GLY A 375 19.35 9.57 1.68
C GLY A 375 19.05 10.91 2.32
N VAL A 376 20.08 11.72 2.56
CA VAL A 376 19.89 13.08 3.04
C VAL A 376 19.59 13.91 1.81
N GLY A 377 18.31 14.24 1.59
CA GLY A 377 17.99 15.34 0.69
C GLY A 377 18.80 16.55 1.15
N ILE A 378 19.71 17.02 0.30
CA ILE A 378 20.48 18.23 0.57
C ILE A 378 19.47 19.34 0.85
N LEU A 379 19.45 19.82 2.10
CA LEU A 379 18.78 21.07 2.48
C LEU A 379 19.46 22.23 1.76
#